data_AF-A0A1G5EI80-F1
#
_entry.id   AF-A0A1G5EI80-F1
#
_cell.length_a   1.000
_cell.length_b   1.000
_cell.length_c   1.000
_cell.angle_alpha   90.00
_cell.angle_beta   90.00
_cell.angle_gamma   90.00
#
_symmetry.space_group_name_H-M   'P 1'
#
loop_
_entity.id
_entity.type
_entity.pdbx_description
1 polymer ?
#
loop_
_entity_poly.entity_id
_entity_poly.type
_entity_poly.pdbx_seq_one_letter_code
_entity_poly.pdbx_strand_id
1 'polypeptide(L)'
;MNELLKVDYSRSEPTVSGRELHRFLEVETRYNDWFKRMCEYGFSENVDFYSILSKTGEFGGRPSTDHQLTIHMAKELCMIQRTERGKQARKYFLSIEKAWNTPEMIMSRALKMADTTIHQLMTENLRLLADNATMLPKAEYFDELVDRNLLTNFRDTAKELIIKEKTFIVF
;
A
#
# COMPACT_ATOMS: atom_id res chain seq x y z
N MET A 1 2.09 -30.32 0.94
CA MET A 1 0.77 -29.75 0.58
C MET A 1 0.80 -29.47 -0.91
N ASN A 2 -0.11 -30.04 -1.68
CA ASN A 2 -0.19 -29.74 -3.12
C ASN A 2 -0.89 -28.38 -3.27
N GLU A 3 -0.19 -27.39 -3.84
CA GLU A 3 -0.79 -26.09 -4.15
C GLU A 3 -1.80 -26.27 -5.29
N LEU A 4 -3.09 -26.09 -5.00
CA LEU A 4 -4.14 -26.19 -6.02
C LEU A 4 -4.16 -24.97 -6.94
N LEU A 5 -3.85 -23.80 -6.39
CA LEU A 5 -3.86 -22.50 -7.05
C LEU A 5 -2.73 -21.65 -6.48
N LYS A 6 -2.09 -20.83 -7.32
CA LYS A 6 -1.00 -19.96 -6.87
C LYS A 6 -1.59 -18.78 -6.07
N VAL A 7 -1.08 -18.57 -4.87
CA VAL A 7 -1.45 -17.43 -4.01
C VAL A 7 -0.30 -16.43 -3.97
N ASP A 8 -0.63 -15.17 -4.18
CA ASP A 8 0.29 -14.05 -4.10
C ASP A 8 0.18 -13.37 -2.72
N TYR A 9 1.31 -13.31 -2.01
CA TYR A 9 1.46 -12.71 -0.69
C TYR A 9 2.22 -11.37 -0.73
N SER A 10 2.41 -10.78 -1.92
CA SER A 10 3.12 -9.51 -2.08
C SER A 10 2.38 -8.32 -1.46
N ARG A 11 1.06 -8.44 -1.28
CA ARG A 11 0.21 -7.40 -0.72
C ARG A 11 -0.10 -7.62 0.76
N SER A 12 -0.74 -6.62 1.35
CA SER A 12 -1.30 -6.67 2.71
C SER A 12 -2.13 -7.94 2.96
N GLU A 13 -2.86 -8.41 1.95
CA GLU A 13 -3.67 -9.61 2.06
C GLU A 13 -3.29 -10.58 0.94
N PRO A 14 -3.42 -11.90 1.20
CA PRO A 14 -3.23 -12.90 0.16
C PRO A 14 -4.23 -12.67 -0.97
N THR A 15 -3.76 -12.79 -2.20
CA THR A 15 -4.57 -12.63 -3.42
C THR A 15 -4.34 -13.78 -4.38
N VAL A 16 -5.26 -13.98 -5.32
CA VAL A 16 -5.19 -15.03 -6.34
C VAL A 16 -5.53 -14.47 -7.70
N SER A 17 -4.91 -15.01 -8.75
CA SER A 17 -5.23 -14.60 -10.13
C SER A 17 -6.64 -15.06 -10.48
N GLY A 18 -7.47 -14.10 -10.92
CA GLY A 18 -8.81 -14.37 -11.39
C GLY A 18 -8.80 -15.28 -12.63
N ARG A 19 -7.81 -15.13 -13.52
CA ARG A 19 -7.66 -16.01 -14.69
C ARG A 19 -7.30 -17.44 -14.31
N GLU A 20 -6.42 -17.63 -13.32
CA GLU A 20 -6.12 -18.97 -12.81
C GLU A 20 -7.33 -19.62 -12.15
N LEU A 21 -8.06 -18.85 -11.33
CA LEU A 21 -9.29 -19.32 -10.70
C LEU A 21 -10.34 -19.70 -11.77
N HIS A 22 -10.56 -18.86 -12.77
CA HIS A 22 -11.47 -19.14 -13.88
C HIS A 22 -11.12 -20.44 -14.62
N ARG A 23 -9.82 -20.63 -14.92
CA ARG A 23 -9.32 -21.85 -15.58
C ARG A 23 -9.55 -23.08 -14.70
N PHE A 24 -9.29 -22.97 -13.40
CA PHE A 24 -9.47 -24.07 -12.46
C PHE A 24 -10.94 -24.44 -12.26
N LEU A 25 -11.85 -23.46 -12.33
CA LEU A 25 -13.29 -23.69 -12.22
C LEU A 25 -13.91 -24.26 -13.50
N GLU A 26 -13.13 -24.36 -14.59
CA GLU A 26 -13.56 -24.90 -15.90
C GLU A 26 -14.81 -24.20 -16.44
N VAL A 27 -14.87 -22.88 -16.25
CA VAL A 27 -15.99 -22.07 -16.74
C VAL A 27 -15.92 -21.94 -18.26
N GLU A 28 -17.02 -22.28 -18.94
CA GLU A 28 -17.11 -22.27 -20.41
C GLU A 28 -17.15 -20.84 -20.99
N THR A 29 -17.76 -19.90 -20.27
CA THR A 29 -17.84 -18.50 -20.70
C THR A 29 -16.45 -17.87 -20.76
N ARG A 30 -16.21 -16.96 -21.72
CA ARG A 30 -14.93 -16.26 -21.79
C ARG A 30 -14.69 -15.45 -20.52
N TYR A 31 -13.43 -15.42 -20.06
CA TYR A 31 -13.05 -14.77 -18.80
C TYR A 31 -13.57 -13.34 -18.66
N ASN A 32 -13.47 -12.51 -19.70
CA ASN A 32 -13.88 -11.11 -19.62
C ASN A 32 -15.40 -10.97 -19.38
N ASP A 33 -16.20 -11.80 -20.04
CA ASP A 33 -17.66 -11.80 -19.91
C ASP A 33 -18.08 -12.40 -18.56
N TRP A 34 -17.41 -13.48 -18.16
CA TRP A 34 -17.59 -14.08 -16.85
C TRP A 34 -17.29 -13.08 -15.74
N PHE A 35 -16.11 -12.45 -15.79
CA PHE A 35 -15.64 -11.55 -14.74
C PHE A 35 -16.54 -10.32 -14.62
N LYS A 36 -16.94 -9.73 -15.76
CA LYS A 36 -17.90 -8.62 -15.77
C LYS A 36 -19.20 -8.98 -15.04
N ARG A 37 -19.76 -10.16 -15.32
CA ARG A 37 -20.94 -10.68 -14.62
C ARG A 37 -20.67 -10.99 -13.14
N MET A 38 -19.46 -11.44 -12.80
CA MET A 38 -19.12 -11.68 -11.40
C MET A 38 -19.07 -10.38 -10.60
N CYS A 39 -18.56 -9.28 -11.18
CA CYS A 39 -18.56 -7.97 -10.52
C CYS A 39 -19.97 -7.43 -10.22
N GLU A 40 -21.00 -7.85 -10.97
CA GLU A 40 -22.40 -7.45 -10.73
C GLU A 40 -22.97 -7.98 -9.40
N TYR A 41 -22.31 -8.95 -8.77
CA TYR A 41 -22.71 -9.48 -7.45
C TYR A 41 -22.32 -8.58 -6.26
N GLY A 42 -21.83 -7.37 -6.52
CA GLY A 42 -21.51 -6.39 -5.48
C GLY A 42 -20.02 -6.28 -5.13
N PHE A 43 -19.14 -6.83 -5.95
CA PHE A 43 -17.69 -6.68 -5.76
C PHE A 43 -17.19 -5.35 -6.33
N SER A 44 -16.24 -4.74 -5.64
CA SER A 44 -15.71 -3.41 -5.98
C SER A 44 -14.20 -3.44 -6.26
N GLU A 45 -13.78 -2.66 -7.25
CA GLU A 45 -12.37 -2.50 -7.59
C GLU A 45 -11.64 -1.74 -6.47
N ASN A 46 -10.41 -2.16 -6.17
CA ASN A 46 -9.54 -1.71 -5.07
C ASN A 46 -9.91 -2.22 -3.66
N VAL A 47 -11.05 -2.91 -3.52
CA VAL A 47 -11.44 -3.58 -2.28
C VAL A 47 -11.39 -5.09 -2.48
N ASP A 48 -12.15 -5.62 -3.44
CA ASP A 48 -12.29 -7.07 -3.66
C ASP A 48 -11.34 -7.59 -4.72
N PHE A 49 -10.99 -6.74 -5.69
CA PHE A 49 -10.05 -7.06 -6.74
C PHE A 49 -9.26 -5.86 -7.23
N TYR A 50 -8.12 -6.13 -7.89
CA TYR A 50 -7.29 -5.13 -8.55
C TYR A 50 -7.04 -5.54 -10.00
N SER A 51 -7.31 -4.64 -10.95
CA SER A 51 -6.99 -4.88 -12.35
C SER A 51 -5.49 -4.80 -12.61
N ILE A 52 -4.95 -5.81 -13.29
CA ILE A 52 -3.56 -5.88 -13.74
C ILE A 52 -3.56 -6.03 -15.26
N LEU A 53 -2.81 -5.16 -15.93
CA LEU A 53 -2.56 -5.32 -17.35
C LEU A 53 -1.49 -6.39 -17.56
N SER A 54 -1.81 -7.43 -18.33
CA SER A 54 -0.79 -8.39 -18.73
C SER A 54 0.30 -7.71 -19.56
N LYS A 55 1.51 -8.26 -19.55
CA LYS A 55 2.54 -7.81 -20.50
C LYS A 55 2.01 -7.96 -21.93
N THR A 56 2.25 -6.96 -22.77
CA THR A 56 2.02 -7.06 -24.21
C THR A 56 2.91 -8.18 -24.75
N GLY A 57 2.32 -9.15 -25.44
CA GLY A 57 3.07 -10.27 -26.03
C GLY A 57 4.03 -9.78 -27.12
N GLU A 58 5.05 -10.60 -27.41
CA GLU A 58 6.11 -10.32 -28.40
C GLU A 58 5.56 -10.02 -29.82
N PHE A 59 4.35 -10.48 -30.13
CA PHE A 59 3.70 -10.31 -31.43
C PHE A 59 2.85 -9.05 -31.59
N GLY A 60 2.83 -8.16 -30.58
CA GLY A 60 2.01 -6.95 -30.59
C GLY A 60 0.52 -7.23 -30.41
N GLY A 61 -0.16 -6.39 -29.63
CA GLY A 61 -1.58 -6.52 -29.34
C GLY A 61 -2.02 -5.72 -28.12
N ARG A 62 -3.33 -5.59 -27.90
CA ARG A 62 -3.85 -4.96 -26.67
C ARG A 62 -3.55 -5.88 -25.48
N PRO A 63 -2.87 -5.40 -24.42
CA PRO A 63 -2.61 -6.22 -23.25
C PRO A 63 -3.93 -6.72 -22.65
N SER A 64 -3.93 -7.99 -22.27
CA SER A 64 -5.11 -8.65 -21.71
C SER A 64 -5.27 -8.23 -20.25
N THR A 65 -6.46 -7.82 -19.85
CA THR A 65 -6.71 -7.47 -18.45
C THR A 65 -6.84 -8.76 -17.62
N ASP A 66 -6.02 -8.92 -16.59
CA ASP A 66 -6.20 -9.89 -15.51
C ASP A 66 -6.60 -9.15 -14.23
N HIS A 67 -7.02 -9.89 -13.22
CA HIS A 67 -7.43 -9.33 -11.94
C HIS A 67 -6.83 -10.15 -10.81
N GLN A 68 -6.24 -9.48 -9.83
CA GLN A 68 -5.92 -10.11 -8.54
C GLN A 68 -7.12 -9.99 -7.64
N LEU A 69 -7.64 -11.14 -7.19
CA LEU A 69 -8.81 -11.23 -6.34
C LEU A 69 -8.38 -11.46 -4.90
N THR A 70 -9.07 -10.84 -3.95
CA THR A 70 -8.91 -11.20 -2.54
C THR A 70 -9.35 -12.65 -2.31
N ILE A 71 -8.80 -13.31 -1.28
CA ILE A 71 -9.27 -14.64 -0.88
C ILE A 71 -10.76 -14.61 -0.52
N HIS A 72 -11.26 -13.50 0.01
CA HIS A 72 -12.68 -13.32 0.31
C HIS A 72 -13.53 -13.43 -0.96
N MET A 73 -13.26 -12.58 -1.97
CA MET A 73 -13.96 -12.62 -3.26
C MET A 73 -13.84 -13.99 -3.92
N ALA A 74 -12.63 -14.57 -3.97
CA ALA A 74 -12.40 -15.86 -4.59
C ALA A 74 -13.26 -16.99 -3.98
N LYS A 75 -13.44 -17.01 -2.64
CA LYS A 75 -14.33 -17.95 -1.96
C LYS A 75 -15.78 -17.80 -2.40
N GLU A 76 -16.26 -16.58 -2.56
CA GLU A 76 -17.63 -16.31 -3.01
C GLU A 76 -17.84 -16.74 -4.46
N LEU A 77 -16.89 -16.44 -5.35
CA LEU A 77 -16.95 -16.89 -6.74
C LEU A 77 -17.02 -18.41 -6.84
N CYS A 78 -16.24 -19.13 -6.01
CA CYS A 78 -16.33 -20.59 -5.93
C CYS A 78 -17.70 -21.09 -5.49
N MET A 79 -18.40 -20.36 -4.60
CA MET A 79 -19.75 -20.70 -4.15
C MET A 79 -20.80 -20.45 -5.24
N ILE A 80 -20.67 -19.36 -5.99
CA ILE A 80 -21.59 -18.98 -7.07
C ILE A 80 -21.59 -20.03 -8.19
N GLN A 81 -20.43 -20.61 -8.52
CA GLN A 81 -20.34 -21.61 -9.59
C GLN A 81 -21.06 -22.93 -9.25
N ARG A 82 -21.25 -23.26 -7.96
CA ARG A 82 -21.91 -24.50 -7.50
C ARG A 82 -21.33 -25.80 -8.12
N THR A 83 -20.03 -25.82 -8.41
CA THR A 83 -19.31 -26.98 -8.97
C THR A 83 -18.48 -27.71 -7.91
N GLU A 84 -18.14 -28.98 -8.14
CA GLU A 84 -17.26 -29.73 -7.23
C GLU A 84 -15.84 -29.13 -7.22
N ARG A 85 -15.35 -28.63 -8.37
CA ARG A 85 -14.09 -27.86 -8.43
C ARG A 85 -14.19 -26.59 -7.58
N GLY A 86 -15.31 -25.85 -7.65
CA GLY A 86 -15.57 -24.71 -6.77
C GLY A 86 -15.49 -25.08 -5.29
N LYS A 87 -16.07 -26.20 -4.88
CA LYS A 87 -15.99 -26.70 -3.50
C LYS A 87 -14.56 -27.03 -3.07
N GLN A 88 -13.75 -27.61 -3.96
CA GLN A 88 -12.33 -27.89 -3.69
C GLN A 88 -11.53 -26.59 -3.53
N ALA A 89 -11.66 -25.65 -4.46
CA ALA A 89 -10.99 -24.35 -4.38
C ALA A 89 -11.40 -23.58 -3.12
N ARG A 90 -12.69 -23.58 -2.75
CA ARG A 90 -13.17 -22.95 -1.52
C ARG A 90 -12.55 -23.55 -0.27
N LYS A 91 -12.44 -24.89 -0.18
CA LYS A 91 -11.78 -25.56 0.96
C LYS A 91 -10.29 -25.19 1.04
N TYR A 92 -9.63 -25.11 -0.12
CA TYR A 92 -8.24 -24.67 -0.20
C TYR A 92 -8.08 -23.23 0.31
N PHE A 93 -8.90 -22.29 -0.16
CA PHE A 93 -8.89 -20.90 0.30
C PHE A 93 -9.21 -20.75 1.80
N LEU A 94 -10.11 -21.55 2.34
CA LEU A 94 -10.37 -21.59 3.79
C LEU A 94 -9.15 -22.05 4.59
N SER A 95 -8.37 -23.00 4.06
CA SER A 95 -7.15 -23.46 4.73
C SER A 95 -6.05 -22.38 4.73
N ILE A 96 -5.94 -21.62 3.63
CA ILE A 96 -5.02 -20.49 3.52
C ILE A 96 -5.41 -19.38 4.49
N GLU A 97 -6.69 -19.00 4.52
CA GLU A 97 -7.20 -17.98 5.43
C GLU A 97 -6.99 -18.37 6.90
N LYS A 98 -7.21 -19.64 7.25
CA LYS A 98 -6.93 -20.14 8.60
C LYS A 98 -5.45 -20.06 8.95
N ALA A 99 -4.57 -20.47 8.05
CA ALA A 99 -3.12 -20.38 8.25
C ALA A 99 -2.67 -18.92 8.40
N TRP A 100 -3.22 -18.02 7.58
CA TRP A 100 -2.94 -16.60 7.60
C TRP A 100 -3.38 -15.92 8.89
N ASN A 101 -4.52 -16.34 9.44
CA ASN A 101 -5.09 -15.80 10.68
C ASN A 101 -4.57 -16.49 11.95
N THR A 102 -3.53 -17.32 11.86
CA THR A 102 -2.89 -17.86 13.07
C THR A 102 -2.22 -16.73 13.86
N PRO A 103 -2.24 -16.78 15.21
CA PRO A 103 -1.62 -15.75 16.03
C PRO A 103 -0.13 -15.52 15.68
N GLU A 104 0.59 -16.60 15.37
CA GLU A 104 1.99 -16.57 14.97
C GLU A 104 2.20 -15.78 13.66
N MET A 105 1.37 -16.03 12.64
CA MET A 105 1.46 -15.33 11.36
C MET A 105 1.08 -13.86 11.46
N ILE A 106 0.02 -13.55 12.23
CA ILE A 106 -0.40 -12.17 12.50
C ILE A 106 0.73 -11.42 13.22
N MET A 107 1.32 -12.03 14.25
CA MET A 107 2.41 -11.43 15.02
C MET A 107 3.67 -11.24 14.18
N SER A 108 4.05 -12.23 13.37
CA SER A 108 5.20 -12.12 12.45
C SER A 108 5.06 -10.93 11.51
N ARG A 109 3.84 -10.70 11.00
CA ARG A 109 3.55 -9.56 10.14
C ARG A 109 3.60 -8.23 10.90
N ALA A 110 3.00 -8.17 12.08
CA ALA A 110 3.03 -6.98 12.92
C ALA A 110 4.48 -6.57 13.25
N LEU A 111 5.34 -7.55 13.54
CA LEU A 111 6.77 -7.32 13.78
C LEU A 111 7.47 -6.75 12.56
N LYS A 112 7.25 -7.32 11.36
CA LYS A 112 7.81 -6.78 10.10
C LYS A 112 7.36 -5.35 9.84
N MET A 113 6.10 -5.02 10.09
CA MET A 113 5.57 -3.66 9.92
C MET A 113 6.19 -2.69 10.93
N ALA A 114 6.40 -3.12 12.18
CA ALA A 114 7.10 -2.33 13.18
C ALA A 114 8.55 -2.07 12.75
N ASP A 115 9.27 -3.09 12.28
CA ASP A 115 10.65 -2.96 11.79
C ASP A 115 10.75 -1.96 10.63
N THR A 116 9.86 -2.05 9.64
CA THR A 116 9.84 -1.08 8.53
C THR A 116 9.60 0.35 9.00
N THR A 117 8.72 0.51 9.99
CA THR A 117 8.38 1.83 10.55
C THR A 117 9.56 2.39 11.35
N ILE A 118 10.22 1.55 12.16
CA ILE A 118 11.42 1.92 12.91
C ILE A 118 12.52 2.36 11.94
N HIS A 119 12.77 1.61 10.86
CA HIS A 119 13.77 2.00 9.86
C HIS A 119 13.46 3.34 9.18
N GLN A 120 12.19 3.60 8.86
CA GLN A 120 11.77 4.89 8.30
C GLN A 120 11.99 6.03 9.29
N LEU A 121 11.53 5.86 10.54
CA LEU A 121 11.69 6.86 11.61
C LEU A 121 13.16 7.11 11.95
N MET A 122 14.01 6.09 11.91
CA MET A 122 15.46 6.25 12.10
C MET A 122 16.06 7.08 10.96
N THR A 123 15.66 6.81 9.72
CA THR A 123 16.12 7.58 8.55
C THR A 123 15.69 9.04 8.64
N GLU A 124 14.44 9.29 9.02
CA GLU A 124 13.91 10.63 9.21
C GLU A 124 14.60 11.36 10.37
N ASN A 125 14.81 10.69 11.50
CA ASN A 125 15.57 11.27 12.63
C ASN A 125 16.99 11.66 12.22
N LEU A 126 17.69 10.81 11.47
CA LEU A 126 19.03 11.13 10.98
C LEU A 126 19.02 12.37 10.09
N ARG A 127 18.02 12.49 9.20
CA ARG A 127 17.84 13.69 8.37
C ARG A 127 17.58 14.93 9.23
N LEU A 128 16.65 14.86 10.18
CA LEU A 128 16.33 15.97 11.08
C LEU A 128 17.53 16.39 11.92
N LEU A 129 18.34 15.45 12.39
CA LEU A 129 19.59 15.75 13.11
C LEU A 129 20.60 16.47 12.22
N ALA A 130 20.76 16.06 10.96
CA ALA A 130 21.62 16.75 10.02
C ALA A 130 21.12 18.17 9.71
N ASP A 131 19.82 18.32 9.45
CA ASP A 131 19.18 19.62 9.23
C ASP A 131 19.37 20.54 10.45
N ASN A 132 19.13 20.03 11.67
CA ASN A 132 19.38 20.75 12.91
C ASN A 132 20.85 21.15 13.08
N ALA A 133 21.81 20.27 12.77
CA ALA A 133 23.23 20.60 12.85
C ALA A 133 23.62 21.76 11.92
N THR A 134 22.94 21.92 10.77
CA THR A 134 23.16 23.07 9.89
C THR A 134 22.45 24.35 10.32
N MET A 135 21.31 24.22 11.01
CA MET A 135 20.50 25.36 11.48
C MET A 135 21.00 25.92 12.80
N LEU A 136 21.50 25.07 13.70
CA LEU A 136 21.99 25.44 15.03
C LEU A 136 22.99 26.60 15.00
N PRO A 137 24.10 26.57 14.22
CA PRO A 137 25.05 27.68 14.22
C PRO A 137 24.46 28.97 13.64
N LYS A 138 23.45 28.89 12.76
CA LYS A 138 22.74 30.06 12.25
C LYS A 138 21.87 30.66 13.35
N ALA A 139 21.12 29.82 14.07
CA ALA A 139 20.29 30.23 15.19
C ALA A 139 21.12 30.87 16.31
N GLU A 140 22.21 30.20 16.74
CA GLU A 140 23.13 30.71 17.76
C GLU A 140 23.77 32.06 17.35
N TYR A 141 24.14 32.20 16.08
CA TYR A 141 24.64 33.48 15.55
C TYR A 141 23.59 34.60 15.64
N PHE A 142 22.33 34.30 15.31
CA PHE A 142 21.24 35.27 15.46
C PHE A 142 20.98 35.64 16.92
N ASP A 143 20.96 34.65 17.82
CA ASP A 143 20.78 34.89 19.26
C ASP A 143 21.92 35.77 19.82
N GLU A 144 23.17 35.50 19.44
CA GLU A 144 24.31 36.36 19.81
C GLU A 144 24.19 37.81 19.30
N LEU A 145 23.66 38.03 18.10
CA LEU A 145 23.46 39.38 17.55
C LEU A 145 22.42 40.17 18.35
N VAL A 146 21.33 39.51 18.73
CA VAL A 146 20.26 40.08 19.56
C VAL A 146 20.80 40.40 20.95
N ASP A 147 21.53 39.47 21.59
CA ASP A 147 22.10 39.65 22.93
C ASP A 147 23.15 40.77 23.00
N ARG A 148 23.95 40.95 21.94
CA ARG A 148 24.92 42.05 21.84
C ARG A 148 24.27 43.41 21.59
N ASN A 149 22.95 43.47 21.43
CA ASN A 149 22.18 44.68 21.16
C ASN A 149 22.76 45.49 19.97
N LEU A 150 23.38 44.78 19.00
CA LEU A 150 23.86 45.37 17.77
C LEU A 150 22.61 45.81 16.99
N LEU A 151 22.45 47.13 16.85
CA LEU A 151 21.27 47.82 16.31
C LEU A 151 20.96 47.42 14.84
N THR A 152 20.47 46.21 14.60
CA THR A 152 19.69 45.92 13.40
C THR A 152 18.27 46.44 13.66
N ASN A 153 17.84 47.39 12.82
CA ASN A 153 16.50 47.97 12.95
C ASN A 153 15.45 46.85 12.76
N PHE A 154 14.39 46.82 13.59
CA PHE A 154 13.25 45.87 13.48
C PHE A 154 12.73 45.71 12.05
N ARG A 155 12.84 46.77 11.26
CA ARG A 155 12.48 46.79 9.85
C ARG A 155 13.35 45.87 9.00
N ASP A 156 14.64 45.80 9.26
CA ASP A 156 15.60 44.99 8.49
C ASP A 156 15.52 43.52 8.90
N THR A 157 15.34 43.24 10.20
CA THR A 157 15.04 41.88 10.71
C THR A 157 13.71 41.34 10.16
N ALA A 158 12.67 42.18 10.09
CA ALA A 158 11.38 41.77 9.52
C ALA A 158 11.47 41.48 8.01
N LYS A 159 12.28 42.25 7.26
CA LYS A 159 12.53 42.00 5.83
C LYS A 159 13.24 40.67 5.60
N GLU A 160 14.22 40.33 6.42
CA GLU A 160 15.01 39.10 6.28
C GLU A 160 14.18 37.84 6.57
N LEU A 161 13.24 37.94 7.53
CA LEU A 161 12.26 36.90 7.86
C LEU A 161 11.03 36.87 6.92
N ILE A 162 10.96 37.78 5.94
CA ILE A 162 9.85 37.89 4.97
C ILE A 162 8.49 38.08 5.69
N ILE A 163 8.49 38.78 6.83
CA ILE A 163 7.27 39.11 7.59
C ILE A 163 7.14 40.63 7.74
N LYS A 164 5.91 41.12 7.97
CA LYS A 164 5.70 42.55 8.18
C LYS A 164 6.21 42.96 9.54
N GLU A 165 6.91 44.09 9.61
CA GLU A 165 7.46 44.67 10.84
C GLU A 165 6.43 44.76 11.98
N LYS A 166 5.20 45.22 11.70
CA LYS A 166 4.11 45.27 12.69
C LYS A 166 3.69 43.89 13.22
N THR A 167 3.86 42.83 12.44
CA THR A 167 3.55 41.46 12.86
C THR A 167 4.69 40.88 13.69
N PHE A 168 5.93 41.28 13.38
CA PHE A 168 7.12 40.88 14.13
C PHE A 168 7.19 41.53 15.52
N ILE A 169 6.85 42.83 15.64
CA ILE A 169 6.90 43.59 16.91
C ILE A 169 5.82 43.15 17.91
N VAL A 170 4.78 42.44 17.46
CA VAL A 170 3.62 42.04 18.29
C VAL A 170 3.80 40.64 18.90
N PHE A 171 4.81 39.88 18.47
CA PHE A 171 5.17 38.57 19.03
C PHE A 171 5.89 38.73 20.37
#